data_AF-A0AA97EBL0-F1
#
_entry.id   AF-A0AA97EBL0-F1
#
_cell.length_a   1.000
_cell.length_b   1.000
_cell.length_c   1.000
_cell.angle_alpha   90.00
_cell.angle_beta   90.00
_cell.angle_gamma   90.00
#
_symmetry.space_group_name_H-M   'P 1'
#
loop_
_entity.id
_entity.type
_entity.pdbx_description
1 polymer ?
#
loop_
_entity_poly.entity_id
_entity_poly.type
_entity_poly.pdbx_seq_one_letter_code
_entity_poly.pdbx_strand_id
1 'polypeptide(L)' 'MNYRHIVFSSLITSVIGILFALVVLKVAAPPFQSQRYQQLTQSYPWIGAVSGLAAGASVNAVFQLKSQRDRLGE' A
#
# COMPACT_ATOMS: atom_id res chain seq x y z
N MET A 1 20.72 -11.94 -7.97
CA MET A 1 19.30 -11.67 -7.65
C MET A 1 18.62 -11.04 -8.87
N ASN A 2 17.60 -11.67 -9.47
CA ASN A 2 17.03 -11.20 -10.73
C ASN A 2 16.11 -10.00 -10.49
N TYR A 3 16.69 -8.80 -10.45
CA TYR A 3 16.07 -7.49 -10.18
C TYR A 3 14.74 -7.28 -10.93
N ARG A 4 14.63 -7.87 -12.13
CA ARG A 4 13.43 -7.89 -12.97
C ARG A 4 12.18 -8.41 -12.25
N HIS A 5 12.29 -9.47 -11.44
CA HIS A 5 11.13 -10.02 -10.72
C HIS A 5 10.66 -9.14 -9.57
N ILE A 6 11.60 -8.49 -8.87
CA ILE A 6 11.28 -7.60 -7.75
C ILE A 6 10.54 -6.36 -8.27
N VAL A 7 11.04 -5.79 -9.37
CA VAL A 7 10.38 -4.66 -10.03
C VAL A 7 8.99 -5.07 -10.54
N PHE A 8 8.88 -6.24 -11.18
CA PHE A 8 7.59 -6.72 -11.69
C PHE A 8 6.57 -6.99 -10.57
N SER A 9 6.98 -7.61 -9.46
CA SER A 9 6.07 -7.87 -8.33
C SER A 9 5.64 -6.56 -7.68
N SER A 10 6.56 -5.62 -7.47
CA SER A 10 6.23 -4.30 -6.91
C SER A 10 5.23 -3.54 -7.78
N LEU A 11 5.38 -3.64 -9.11
CA LEU A 11 4.54 -2.95 -10.06
C LEU A 11 3.12 -3.54 -10.07
N ILE A 12 3.00 -4.88 -10.05
CA ILE A 12 1.71 -5.56 -9.90
C ILE A 12 1.05 -5.20 -8.56
N THR A 13 1.79 -5.22 -7.45
CA THR A 13 1.26 -4.88 -6.14
C THR A 13 0.75 -3.44 -6.09
N SER A 14 1.47 -2.48 -6.69
CA SER A 14 1.00 -1.09 -6.81
C SER A 14 -0.30 -0.98 -7.62
N VAL A 15 -0.40 -1.68 -8.75
CA VAL A 15 -1.62 -1.67 -9.59
C VAL A 15 -2.82 -2.22 -8.82
N ILE A 16 -2.65 -3.33 -8.09
CA ILE A 16 -3.71 -3.92 -7.26
C ILE A 16 -4.12 -2.96 -6.15
N GLY A 17 -3.16 -2.31 -5.48
CA GLY A 17 -3.44 -1.31 -4.44
C GLY A 17 -4.24 -0.12 -4.96
N ILE A 18 -3.91 0.39 -6.15
CA ILE A 18 -4.64 1.51 -6.78
C ILE A 18 -6.07 1.09 -7.14
N LEU A 19 -6.26 -0.11 -7.70
CA LEU A 19 -7.59 -0.64 -8.02
C LEU A 19 -8.44 -0.78 -6.74
N PHE A 20 -7.86 -1.32 -5.67
CA PHE A 20 -8.55 -1.43 -4.39
C PHE A 20 -8.94 -0.07 -3.83
N ALA A 21 -8.03 0.91 -3.89
CA ALA A 21 -8.31 2.28 -3.44
C ALA A 21 -9.44 2.92 -4.24
N LEU A 22 -9.49 2.73 -5.56
CA LEU A 22 -10.58 3.23 -6.41
C LEU A 22 -11.93 2.57 -6.11
N VAL A 23 -11.94 1.25 -5.88
CA VAL A 23 -13.17 0.53 -5.51
C VAL A 23 -13.67 1.01 -4.15
N VAL A 24 -12.79 1.13 -3.17
CA VAL A 24 -13.14 1.67 -1.84
C VAL A 24 -13.65 3.11 -1.97
N LEU A 25 -13.02 3.96 -2.78
CA LEU A 25 -13.48 5.34 -2.98
C LEU A 25 -14.88 5.40 -3.61
N LYS A 26 -15.16 4.54 -4.60
CA LYS A 26 -16.49 4.45 -5.23
C LYS A 26 -17.56 3.90 -4.32
N VAL A 27 -17.24 2.91 -3.49
CA VAL A 27 -18.19 2.29 -2.54
C VAL A 27 -18.40 3.16 -1.32
N ALA A 28 -17.36 3.85 -0.85
CA ALA A 28 -17.41 4.71 0.33
C ALA A 28 -17.92 6.12 0.02
N ALA A 29 -18.16 6.49 -1.24
CA ALA A 29 -18.83 7.74 -1.58
C ALA A 29 -20.32 7.62 -1.19
N PRO A 30 -20.75 8.26 -0.09
CA PRO A 30 -22.14 8.17 0.34
C PRO A 30 -23.04 8.93 -0.65
N PRO A 31 -24.28 8.47 -0.88
CA PRO A 31 -25.28 9.27 -1.59
C PRO A 31 -25.76 10.51 -0.80
N PHE A 32 -25.27 10.71 0.43
CA PHE A 32 -25.73 11.75 1.34
C PHE A 32 -24.62 12.78 1.65
N GLN A 33 -24.83 14.03 1.20
CA GLN A 33 -23.95 15.19 1.40
C GLN A 33 -24.02 15.77 2.84
N SER A 34 -24.11 14.94 3.87
CA SER A 34 -24.11 15.45 5.25
C SER A 34 -22.68 15.83 5.68
N GLN A 35 -22.54 16.97 6.36
CA GLN A 35 -21.24 17.54 6.79
C GLN A 35 -20.39 16.58 7.65
N ARG A 36 -21.04 15.66 8.39
CA ARG A 36 -20.38 14.57 9.14
C ARG A 36 -19.68 13.54 8.24
N TYR A 37 -20.23 13.27 7.06
CA TYR A 37 -19.64 12.32 6.12
C TYR A 37 -18.43 12.91 5.38
N GLN A 38 -18.41 14.23 5.15
CA GLN A 38 -17.27 14.91 4.54
C GLN A 38 -15.99 14.77 5.38
N GLN A 39 -16.09 14.89 6.71
CA GLN A 39 -14.95 14.63 7.60
C GLN A 39 -14.46 13.17 7.54
N LEU A 40 -15.38 12.21 7.37
CA LEU A 40 -15.06 10.80 7.26
C LEU A 40 -14.35 10.48 5.92
N THR A 41 -14.84 11.04 4.81
CA THR A 41 -14.20 10.97 3.49
C THR A 41 -12.81 11.59 3.48
N GLN A 42 -12.56 12.62 4.31
CA GLN A 42 -11.26 13.28 4.38
C GLN A 42 -10.25 12.52 5.25
N SER A 43 -10.72 11.70 6.21
CA SER A 43 -9.87 10.96 7.16
C SER A 43 -9.49 9.56 6.65
N TYR A 44 -10.35 8.91 5.87
CA TYR A 44 -10.08 7.59 5.28
C TYR A 44 -8.83 7.51 4.37
N PRO A 45 -8.54 8.51 3.52
CA PRO A 45 -7.31 8.55 2.72
C PRO A 45 -6.05 8.52 3.59
N TRP A 46 -6.07 9.18 4.75
CA TRP A 46 -4.95 9.17 5.68
C TRP A 46 -4.74 7.79 6.31
N ILE A 47 -5.80 7.08 6.67
CA ILE A 47 -5.71 5.71 7.19
C ILE A 47 -5.14 4.77 6.11
N GLY A 48 -5.60 4.92 4.86
CA GLY A 48 -5.06 4.18 3.72
C GLY A 48 -3.58 4.50 3.45
N ALA A 49 -3.20 5.78 3.52
CA ALA A 49 -1.82 6.22 3.34
C ALA A 49 -0.89 5.68 4.45
N VAL A 50 -1.29 5.79 5.72
CA VAL A 50 -0.50 5.32 6.86
C VAL A 50 -0.34 3.79 6.83
N SER A 51 -1.42 3.05 6.56
CA SER A 51 -1.36 1.59 6.46
C SER A 51 -0.52 1.14 5.26
N GLY A 52 -0.63 1.80 4.11
CA GLY A 52 0.18 1.55 2.92
C GLY A 52 1.68 1.82 3.16
N LEU A 53 2.02 2.92 3.81
CA LEU A 53 3.40 3.24 4.18
C LEU A 53 3.97 2.23 5.19
N ALA A 54 3.20 1.86 6.21
CA ALA A 54 3.61 0.88 7.21
C ALA A 54 3.85 -0.51 6.58
N ALA A 55 2.96 -0.96 5.69
CA ALA A 55 3.10 -2.22 4.97
C ALA A 55 4.32 -2.19 4.02
N GLY A 56 4.49 -1.11 3.25
CA GLY A 56 5.63 -0.94 2.35
C GLY A 56 6.97 -0.92 3.09
N ALA A 57 7.04 -0.20 4.22
CA ALA A 57 8.22 -0.18 5.08
C ALA A 57 8.54 -1.58 5.65
N SER A 58 7.51 -2.33 6.06
CA SER A 58 7.68 -3.69 6.60
C SER A 58 8.22 -4.65 5.54
N VAL A 59 7.67 -4.62 4.32
CA VAL A 59 8.17 -5.44 3.21
C VAL A 59 9.61 -5.09 2.86
N ASN A 60 9.94 -3.79 2.80
CA ASN A 60 11.30 -3.34 2.52
C ASN A 60 12.30 -3.76 3.62
N ALA A 61 11.90 -3.70 4.90
CA ALA A 61 12.73 -4.13 6.03
C ALA A 61 13.03 -5.63 5.96
N VAL A 62 12.02 -6.46 5.64
CA VAL A 62 12.19 -7.91 5.45
C VAL A 62 13.15 -8.20 4.29
N PHE A 63 13.03 -7.47 3.18
CA PHE A 63 13.96 -7.60 2.05
C PHE A 63 15.39 -7.22 2.42
N GLN A 64 15.58 -6.14 3.19
CA GLN A 64 16.90 -5.73 3.67
C GLN A 64 17.51 -6.80 4.60
N LEU A 65 16.74 -7.30 5.57
CA LEU A 65 17.17 -8.38 6.47
C LEU A 65 17.55 -9.65 5.71
N LYS A 66 16.75 -10.03 4.70
CA LYS A 66 17.06 -11.18 3.85
C LYS A 66 18.35 -10.95 3.05
N SER A 67 18.55 -9.76 2.50
CA SER A 67 19.79 -9.43 1.77
C SER A 67 21.03 -9.44 2.65
N GLN A 68 20.91 -9.04 3.93
CA GLN A 68 22.02 -9.11 4.88
C GLN A 68 22.36 -10.55 5.24
N ARG A 69 21.33 -11.40 5.44
CA ARG A 69 21.52 -12.83 5.71
C ARG A 69 22.16 -13.56 4.54
N ASP A 70 21.75 -13.27 3.30
CA ASP A 70 22.35 -13.87 2.12
C ASP A 70 23.83 -13.46 1.94
N ARG A 71 24.20 -12.23 2.32
CA ARG A 71 25.61 -11.76 2.29
C ARG A 71 26.50 -12.32 3.40
N LEU A 72 25.90 -12.72 4.52
CA LEU A 72 26.62 -13.31 5.67
C LEU A 72 26.72 -14.85 5.56
N GLY A 73 26.01 -15.45 4.62
CA GLY A 73 25.99 -16.90 4.37
C GLY A 73 26.92 -17.37 3.24
N GLU A 74 27.63 -16.45 2.58
CA GLU A 74 28.80 -16.73 1.71
C GLU A 74 30.10 -16.61 2.51
#